data_AF-A0A845E7G9-F1
#
_entry.id   AF-A0A845E7G9-F1
#
_cell.length_a   1.000
_cell.length_b   1.000
_cell.length_c   1.000
_cell.angle_alpha   90.00
_cell.angle_beta   90.00
_cell.angle_gamma   90.00
#
_symmetry.space_group_name_H-M   'P 1'
#
loop_
_entity.id
_entity.type
_entity.pdbx_description
1 polymer ?
#
loop_
_entity_poly.entity_id
_entity_poly.type
_entity_poly.pdbx_seq_one_letter_code
_entity_poly.pdbx_strand_id
1 'polypeptide(L)'
;GFVTKLNADGSTLVYSTYLGGTGFDRGSGIAVDEMGNAYVTGVTRSVGFPTTPGAFDTTYNGSNDGFVTKLNADGSILVYSTYLGGTGSDQGSGIAVDEMGNAYVTGLTSSVDFPTTPGAFDTTYNGNEDAFMTKLNVDGSTLVYSTYLGGTSSEQGFGIAVDEMGNAYVTGLTSSVDFPTTPDAFDTTYNGSADAFVTKFGLLCPEDIIVNNDPGACGAIVDYSSSPGATCNPASGSFFPIGITIVTCTEDNQECTFDITVNDTEPPIISCPDDIIQDNDPGQCGAIVNYPDPVVMDNCP
;
A
#
# COMPACT_ATOMS: atom_id res chain seq x y z
N GLY A 1 -18.53 -6.55 -25.59
CA GLY A 1 -18.30 -7.64 -24.63
C GLY A 1 -19.62 -8.18 -24.09
N PHE A 2 -19.60 -9.12 -23.15
CA PHE A 2 -20.79 -9.62 -22.45
C PHE A 2 -20.45 -9.89 -20.98
N VAL A 3 -21.49 -9.92 -20.13
CA VAL A 3 -21.40 -10.34 -18.72
C VAL A 3 -22.47 -11.39 -18.48
N THR A 4 -22.09 -12.52 -17.90
CA THR A 4 -22.98 -13.66 -17.66
C THR A 4 -22.83 -14.16 -16.22
N LYS A 5 -23.97 -14.42 -15.58
CA LYS A 5 -24.05 -15.11 -14.29
C LYS A 5 -24.81 -16.41 -14.47
N LEU A 6 -24.21 -17.51 -14.02
CA LEU A 6 -24.87 -18.82 -13.91
C LEU A 6 -25.37 -19.02 -12.49
N ASN A 7 -26.36 -19.90 -12.31
CA ASN A 7 -26.71 -20.39 -10.99
C ASN A 7 -25.59 -21.29 -10.43
N ALA A 8 -25.65 -21.59 -9.14
CA ALA A 8 -24.56 -22.26 -8.41
C ALA A 8 -24.17 -23.64 -8.96
N ASP A 9 -25.11 -24.36 -9.58
CA ASP A 9 -24.87 -25.67 -10.21
C ASP A 9 -24.50 -25.57 -11.71
N GLY A 10 -24.43 -24.35 -12.26
CA GLY A 10 -24.09 -24.08 -13.65
C GLY A 10 -25.16 -24.47 -14.67
N SER A 11 -26.36 -24.88 -14.25
CA SER A 11 -27.40 -25.39 -15.15
C SER A 11 -28.21 -24.32 -15.87
N THR A 12 -28.26 -23.08 -15.36
CA THR A 12 -29.06 -22.00 -15.93
C THR A 12 -28.36 -20.65 -15.88
N LEU A 13 -28.66 -19.80 -16.87
CA LEU A 13 -28.31 -18.38 -16.84
C LEU A 13 -29.24 -17.68 -15.83
N VAL A 14 -28.65 -17.07 -14.79
CA VAL A 14 -29.35 -16.11 -13.93
C VAL A 14 -29.55 -14.82 -14.72
N TYR A 15 -28.49 -14.33 -15.34
CA TYR A 15 -28.57 -13.26 -16.35
C TYR A 15 -27.45 -13.38 -17.38
N SER A 16 -27.66 -12.76 -18.53
CA SER A 16 -26.63 -12.53 -19.54
C SER A 16 -26.96 -11.25 -20.29
N THR A 17 -26.00 -10.33 -20.38
CA THR A 17 -26.19 -9.04 -21.06
C THR A 17 -24.96 -8.65 -21.88
N TYR A 18 -25.17 -7.86 -22.93
CA TYR A 18 -24.08 -7.24 -23.67
C TYR A 18 -23.58 -6.00 -22.93
N LEU A 19 -22.26 -5.81 -22.92
CA LEU A 19 -21.61 -4.62 -22.37
C LEU A 19 -20.66 -4.06 -23.44
N GLY A 20 -20.99 -2.88 -23.96
CA GLY A 20 -20.27 -2.28 -25.08
C GLY A 20 -21.10 -1.24 -25.82
N GLY A 21 -20.44 -0.58 -26.79
CA GLY A 21 -21.05 0.37 -27.71
C GLY A 21 -21.08 -0.17 -29.14
N THR A 22 -20.91 0.71 -30.12
CA THR A 22 -20.90 0.34 -31.55
C THR A 22 -19.53 -0.06 -32.08
N GLY A 23 -18.47 0.13 -31.29
CA GLY A 23 -17.09 -0.20 -31.63
C GLY A 23 -16.66 -1.58 -31.13
N PHE A 24 -15.35 -1.77 -31.02
CA PHE A 24 -14.78 -2.99 -30.43
C PHE A 24 -14.78 -2.87 -28.91
N ASP A 25 -15.42 -3.82 -28.22
CA ASP A 25 -15.46 -3.86 -26.75
C ASP A 25 -15.17 -5.27 -26.25
N ARG A 26 -14.14 -5.41 -25.42
CA ARG A 26 -13.73 -6.68 -24.82
C ARG A 26 -13.61 -6.52 -23.30
N GLY A 27 -14.35 -7.35 -22.56
CA GLY A 27 -14.10 -7.53 -21.12
C GLY A 27 -12.88 -8.41 -20.92
N SER A 28 -11.96 -7.99 -20.06
CA SER A 28 -10.70 -8.69 -19.76
C SER A 28 -10.69 -9.28 -18.35
N GLY A 29 -11.27 -8.59 -17.37
CA GLY A 29 -11.31 -9.00 -15.97
C GLY A 29 -12.69 -8.81 -15.35
N ILE A 30 -13.01 -9.64 -14.36
CA ILE A 30 -14.24 -9.56 -13.58
C ILE A 30 -13.98 -9.85 -12.10
N ALA A 31 -14.61 -9.09 -11.21
CA ALA A 31 -14.68 -9.33 -9.77
C ALA A 31 -16.13 -9.21 -9.30
N VAL A 32 -16.45 -9.75 -8.11
CA VAL A 32 -17.81 -9.73 -7.55
C VAL A 32 -17.73 -9.35 -6.07
N ASP A 33 -18.56 -8.40 -5.63
CA ASP A 33 -18.65 -8.02 -4.22
C ASP A 33 -19.58 -8.96 -3.42
N GLU A 34 -19.61 -8.83 -2.09
CA GLU A 34 -20.45 -9.66 -1.22
C GLU A 34 -21.96 -9.50 -1.49
N MET A 35 -22.37 -8.37 -2.04
CA MET A 35 -23.76 -8.12 -2.46
C MET A 35 -24.08 -8.79 -3.80
N GLY A 36 -23.09 -9.38 -4.47
CA GLY A 36 -23.22 -10.08 -5.74
C GLY A 36 -23.18 -9.17 -6.96
N ASN A 37 -22.80 -7.90 -6.82
CA ASN A 37 -22.61 -6.96 -7.93
C ASN A 37 -21.34 -7.33 -8.71
N ALA A 38 -21.40 -7.28 -10.03
CA ALA A 38 -20.27 -7.63 -10.89
C ALA A 38 -19.49 -6.38 -11.31
N TYR A 39 -18.18 -6.39 -11.11
CA TYR A 39 -17.23 -5.36 -11.53
C TYR A 39 -16.45 -5.88 -12.72
N VAL A 40 -16.42 -5.13 -13.82
CA VAL A 40 -15.81 -5.55 -15.09
C VAL A 40 -14.86 -4.48 -15.57
N THR A 41 -13.67 -4.90 -16.00
CA THR A 41 -12.74 -4.04 -16.73
C THR A 41 -12.39 -4.64 -18.08
N GLY A 42 -11.84 -3.83 -18.97
CA GLY A 42 -11.47 -4.25 -20.30
C GLY A 42 -10.99 -3.10 -21.16
N VAL A 43 -11.20 -3.26 -22.47
CA VAL A 43 -10.86 -2.26 -23.49
C VAL A 43 -12.08 -1.95 -24.35
N THR A 44 -12.23 -0.67 -24.69
CA THR A 44 -13.28 -0.15 -25.58
C THR A 44 -12.67 0.73 -26.67
N ARG A 45 -13.21 0.61 -27.89
CA ARG A 45 -13.02 1.53 -29.02
C ARG A 45 -14.32 2.25 -29.39
N SER A 46 -15.26 2.28 -28.45
CA SER A 46 -16.58 2.84 -28.63
C SER A 46 -16.65 4.22 -28.01
N VAL A 47 -16.84 5.27 -28.82
CA VAL A 47 -17.15 6.63 -28.33
C VAL A 47 -18.46 6.65 -27.52
N GLY A 48 -19.38 5.75 -27.86
CA GLY A 48 -20.64 5.54 -27.15
C GLY A 48 -20.64 4.31 -26.24
N PHE A 49 -19.52 3.96 -25.61
CA PHE A 49 -19.53 2.96 -24.54
C PHE A 49 -20.48 3.43 -23.43
N PRO A 50 -21.29 2.53 -22.82
CA PRO A 50 -22.26 2.95 -21.82
C PRO A 50 -21.55 3.47 -20.57
N THR A 51 -21.71 4.76 -20.28
CA THR A 51 -21.24 5.42 -19.05
C THR A 51 -22.43 5.90 -18.22
N THR A 52 -22.19 6.20 -16.93
CA THR A 52 -23.24 6.69 -16.01
C THR A 52 -23.02 8.17 -15.65
N PRO A 53 -24.08 8.94 -15.37
CA PRO A 53 -23.94 10.30 -14.86
C PRO A 53 -23.09 10.34 -13.58
N GLY A 54 -22.12 11.25 -13.51
CA GLY A 54 -21.23 11.39 -12.35
C GLY A 54 -20.07 10.39 -12.31
N ALA A 55 -19.92 9.53 -13.33
CA ALA A 55 -18.73 8.70 -13.48
C ALA A 55 -17.46 9.55 -13.63
N PHE A 56 -16.33 8.99 -13.22
CA PHE A 56 -15.00 9.62 -13.28
C PHE A 56 -14.71 10.20 -14.67
N ASP A 57 -14.95 9.40 -15.71
CA ASP A 57 -14.83 9.83 -17.10
C ASP A 57 -15.99 9.31 -17.95
N THR A 58 -16.59 10.22 -18.70
CA THR A 58 -17.71 9.96 -19.61
C THR A 58 -17.35 10.18 -21.08
N THR A 59 -16.09 10.50 -21.35
CA THR A 59 -15.54 10.80 -22.67
C THR A 59 -14.50 9.77 -23.09
N TYR A 60 -14.49 9.48 -24.39
CA TYR A 60 -13.51 8.60 -25.01
C TYR A 60 -12.33 9.45 -25.49
N ASN A 61 -11.15 9.25 -24.89
CA ASN A 61 -10.04 10.20 -24.99
C ASN A 61 -8.92 9.74 -25.93
N GLY A 62 -8.82 8.44 -26.21
CA GLY A 62 -7.72 7.87 -26.98
C GLY A 62 -8.12 7.04 -28.20
N SER A 63 -7.21 6.16 -28.62
CA SER A 63 -7.40 5.20 -29.71
C SER A 63 -8.08 3.90 -29.26
N ASN A 64 -7.97 3.59 -27.97
CA ASN A 64 -8.83 2.74 -27.17
C ASN A 64 -8.61 3.10 -25.71
N ASP A 65 -9.67 3.02 -24.92
CA ASP A 65 -9.61 3.32 -23.50
C ASP A 65 -9.87 2.04 -22.71
N GLY A 66 -9.32 2.00 -21.50
CA GLY A 66 -9.82 1.10 -20.47
C GLY A 66 -11.25 1.49 -20.09
N PHE A 67 -11.98 0.57 -19.47
CA PHE A 67 -13.24 0.89 -18.82
C PHE A 67 -13.35 0.20 -17.47
N VAL A 68 -14.19 0.74 -16.59
CA VAL A 68 -14.59 0.10 -15.34
C VAL A 68 -16.10 0.20 -15.20
N THR A 69 -16.75 -0.94 -15.06
CA THR A 69 -18.22 -1.04 -14.97
C THR A 69 -18.62 -1.84 -13.75
N LYS A 70 -19.56 -1.33 -12.95
CA LYS A 70 -20.25 -2.07 -11.91
C LYS A 70 -21.70 -2.34 -12.32
N LEU A 71 -22.07 -3.60 -12.44
CA LEU A 71 -23.45 -4.06 -12.63
C LEU A 71 -24.04 -4.50 -11.30
N ASN A 72 -25.33 -4.23 -11.08
CA ASN A 72 -26.03 -4.73 -9.91
C ASN A 72 -26.17 -6.27 -9.93
N ALA A 73 -26.54 -6.86 -8.80
CA ALA A 73 -26.51 -8.31 -8.61
C ALA A 73 -27.37 -9.16 -9.56
N ASP A 74 -28.39 -8.56 -10.19
CA ASP A 74 -29.25 -9.18 -11.21
C ASP A 74 -28.87 -8.80 -12.65
N GLY A 75 -27.85 -7.97 -12.84
CA GLY A 75 -27.31 -7.55 -14.13
C GLY A 75 -28.21 -6.59 -14.92
N SER A 76 -29.25 -6.02 -14.31
CA SER A 76 -30.22 -5.14 -14.98
C SER A 76 -29.83 -3.66 -15.01
N ILE A 77 -28.94 -3.22 -14.12
CA ILE A 77 -28.57 -1.81 -13.94
C ILE A 77 -27.05 -1.66 -13.89
N LEU A 78 -26.53 -0.68 -14.65
CA LEU A 78 -25.19 -0.13 -14.43
C LEU A 78 -25.24 0.73 -13.17
N VAL A 79 -24.67 0.25 -12.08
CA VAL A 79 -24.50 1.03 -10.84
C VAL A 79 -23.58 2.21 -11.11
N TYR A 80 -22.45 1.93 -11.78
CA TYR A 80 -21.64 2.94 -12.45
C TYR A 80 -20.94 2.34 -13.68
N SER A 81 -20.50 3.19 -14.60
CA SER A 81 -19.62 2.82 -15.69
C SER A 81 -18.83 4.03 -16.19
N THR A 82 -17.51 3.87 -16.32
CA THR A 82 -16.56 4.94 -16.65
C THR A 82 -15.53 4.47 -17.68
N TYR A 83 -15.01 5.41 -18.48
CA TYR A 83 -13.73 5.20 -19.16
C TYR A 83 -12.58 5.31 -18.15
N LEU A 84 -11.43 4.76 -18.52
CA LEU A 84 -10.16 4.88 -17.79
C LEU A 84 -9.01 4.89 -18.81
N GLY A 85 -8.43 6.05 -19.04
CA GLY A 85 -7.38 6.22 -20.04
C GLY A 85 -7.05 7.70 -20.29
N GLY A 86 -6.09 7.92 -21.16
CA GLY A 86 -5.66 9.23 -21.65
C GLY A 86 -5.77 9.32 -23.18
N THR A 87 -4.88 10.06 -23.81
CA THR A 87 -4.88 10.29 -25.26
C THR A 87 -4.32 9.13 -26.09
N GLY A 88 -3.71 8.14 -25.46
CA GLY A 88 -3.03 7.00 -26.07
C GLY A 88 -3.92 5.76 -26.25
N SER A 89 -3.33 4.59 -26.01
CA SER A 89 -4.01 3.30 -25.98
C SER A 89 -3.96 2.77 -24.55
N ASP A 90 -5.13 2.60 -23.95
CA ASP A 90 -5.28 2.12 -22.58
C ASP A 90 -6.14 0.86 -22.56
N GLN A 91 -5.81 -0.05 -21.65
CA GLN A 91 -6.56 -1.28 -21.47
C GLN A 91 -6.54 -1.72 -20.02
N GLY A 92 -7.72 -1.98 -19.45
CA GLY A 92 -7.85 -2.77 -18.24
C GLY A 92 -7.65 -4.27 -18.52
N SER A 93 -6.81 -4.93 -17.72
CA SER A 93 -6.53 -6.36 -17.81
C SER A 93 -7.14 -7.13 -16.63
N GLY A 94 -6.94 -6.63 -15.41
CA GLY A 94 -7.38 -7.26 -14.17
C GLY A 94 -8.15 -6.29 -13.29
N ILE A 95 -9.13 -6.80 -12.54
CA ILE A 95 -9.91 -6.03 -11.57
C ILE A 95 -10.12 -6.84 -10.29
N ALA A 96 -10.03 -6.17 -9.15
CA ALA A 96 -10.38 -6.66 -7.82
C ALA A 96 -11.25 -5.63 -7.10
N VAL A 97 -11.93 -6.05 -6.03
CA VAL A 97 -12.81 -5.19 -5.23
C VAL A 97 -12.55 -5.43 -3.74
N ASP A 98 -12.48 -4.35 -2.95
CA ASP A 98 -12.35 -4.46 -1.49
C ASP A 98 -13.73 -4.59 -0.79
N GLU A 99 -13.72 -4.84 0.52
CA GLU A 99 -14.95 -4.98 1.33
C GLU A 99 -15.81 -3.70 1.33
N MET A 100 -15.20 -2.53 1.11
CA MET A 100 -15.91 -1.25 0.98
C MET A 100 -16.53 -1.06 -0.41
N GLY A 101 -16.20 -1.91 -1.38
CA GLY A 101 -16.71 -1.86 -2.75
C GLY A 101 -15.91 -0.95 -3.68
N ASN A 102 -14.71 -0.51 -3.30
CA ASN A 102 -13.80 0.21 -4.19
C ASN A 102 -13.21 -0.75 -5.24
N ALA A 103 -13.09 -0.30 -6.48
CA ALA A 103 -12.56 -1.12 -7.57
C ALA A 103 -11.08 -0.83 -7.79
N TYR A 104 -10.27 -1.88 -7.85
CA TYR A 104 -8.83 -1.82 -8.10
C TYR A 104 -8.57 -2.43 -9.47
N VAL A 105 -7.91 -1.68 -10.35
CA VAL A 105 -7.72 -2.05 -11.76
C VAL A 105 -6.24 -1.96 -12.09
N THR A 106 -5.76 -2.97 -12.81
CA THR A 106 -4.45 -2.96 -13.44
C THR A 106 -4.57 -3.25 -14.93
N GLY A 107 -3.57 -2.83 -15.68
CA GLY A 107 -3.55 -2.96 -17.13
C GLY A 107 -2.28 -2.40 -17.73
N LEU A 108 -2.40 -1.92 -18.97
CA LEU A 108 -1.35 -1.15 -19.64
C LEU A 108 -1.91 0.18 -20.13
N THR A 109 -1.02 1.16 -20.24
CA THR A 109 -1.27 2.46 -20.84
C THR A 109 -0.10 2.85 -21.75
N SER A 110 -0.41 3.43 -22.90
CA SER A 110 0.56 4.14 -23.74
C SER A 110 0.33 5.66 -23.71
N SER A 111 -0.44 6.14 -22.74
CA SER A 111 -0.87 7.53 -22.62
C SER A 111 0.09 8.29 -21.73
N VAL A 112 0.65 9.40 -22.24
CA VAL A 112 1.48 10.31 -21.43
C VAL A 112 0.66 11.08 -20.38
N ASP A 113 -0.65 11.14 -20.59
CA ASP A 113 -1.65 11.80 -19.78
C ASP A 113 -2.65 10.81 -19.18
N PHE A 114 -2.24 9.55 -18.96
CA PHE A 114 -3.03 8.61 -18.16
C PHE A 114 -3.34 9.26 -16.80
N PRO A 115 -4.60 9.13 -16.32
CA PRO A 115 -5.00 9.85 -15.12
C PRO A 115 -4.30 9.29 -13.88
N THR A 116 -3.44 10.10 -13.28
CA THR A 116 -2.73 9.80 -12.02
C THR A 116 -3.20 10.73 -10.90
N THR A 117 -2.97 10.34 -9.65
CA THR A 117 -3.30 11.17 -8.49
C THR A 117 -2.09 11.96 -7.98
N PRO A 118 -2.27 13.16 -7.40
CA PRO A 118 -1.17 13.91 -6.80
C PRO A 118 -0.44 13.07 -5.73
N GLY A 119 0.88 13.03 -5.78
CA GLY A 119 1.69 12.24 -4.83
C GLY A 119 1.71 10.74 -5.11
N ALA A 120 1.16 10.28 -6.24
CA ALA A 120 1.28 8.90 -6.68
C ALA A 120 2.75 8.45 -6.80
N PHE A 121 2.97 7.14 -6.73
CA PHE A 121 4.30 6.52 -6.85
C PHE A 121 5.04 6.97 -8.10
N ASP A 122 4.33 7.01 -9.23
CA ASP A 122 4.82 7.56 -10.48
C ASP A 122 3.70 8.30 -11.23
N THR A 123 3.97 9.56 -11.57
CA THR A 123 3.08 10.44 -12.34
C THR A 123 3.58 10.67 -13.77
N THR A 124 4.64 9.99 -14.17
CA THR A 124 5.30 10.15 -15.46
C THR A 124 5.31 8.85 -16.24
N TYR A 125 5.05 8.98 -17.54
CA TYR A 125 5.11 7.88 -18.48
C TYR A 125 6.56 7.68 -18.96
N ASN A 126 7.15 6.53 -18.69
CA ASN A 126 8.61 6.33 -18.77
C ASN A 126 9.06 5.45 -19.94
N GLY A 127 8.15 4.71 -20.56
CA GLY A 127 8.47 3.72 -21.60
C GLY A 127 7.64 3.82 -22.89
N ASN A 128 7.43 2.67 -23.53
CA ASN A 128 6.55 2.53 -24.70
C ASN A 128 5.13 2.07 -24.34
N GLU A 129 4.98 1.40 -23.20
CA GLU A 129 3.73 1.05 -22.54
C GLU A 129 4.08 0.85 -21.07
N ASP A 130 3.38 1.51 -20.15
CA ASP A 130 3.58 1.29 -18.72
C ASP A 130 2.41 0.45 -18.20
N ALA A 131 2.68 -0.39 -17.20
CA ALA A 131 1.57 -0.91 -16.41
C ALA A 131 0.97 0.24 -15.60
N PHE A 132 -0.29 0.11 -15.20
CA PHE A 132 -0.89 1.05 -14.25
C PHE A 132 -1.53 0.32 -13.08
N MET A 133 -1.74 1.08 -12.01
CA MET A 133 -2.50 0.66 -10.85
C MET A 133 -3.46 1.79 -10.45
N THR A 134 -4.76 1.50 -10.48
CA THR A 134 -5.82 2.47 -10.23
C THR A 134 -6.80 1.94 -9.20
N LYS A 135 -7.17 2.75 -8.20
CA LYS A 135 -8.29 2.51 -7.30
C LYS A 135 -9.36 3.57 -7.52
N LEU A 136 -10.57 3.14 -7.91
CA LEU A 136 -11.77 3.97 -7.98
C LEU A 136 -12.55 3.86 -6.68
N ASN A 137 -13.15 4.96 -6.25
CA ASN A 137 -14.05 4.97 -5.10
C ASN A 137 -15.33 4.16 -5.38
N VAL A 138 -16.10 3.88 -4.33
CA VAL A 138 -17.28 2.99 -4.35
C VAL A 138 -18.34 3.34 -5.41
N ASP A 139 -18.50 4.62 -5.75
CA ASP A 139 -19.46 5.09 -6.76
C ASP A 139 -18.86 5.32 -8.15
N GLY A 140 -17.55 5.08 -8.32
CA GLY A 140 -16.83 5.22 -9.58
C GLY A 140 -16.69 6.66 -10.08
N SER A 141 -16.87 7.66 -9.21
CA SER A 141 -16.79 9.09 -9.56
C SER A 141 -15.39 9.68 -9.43
N THR A 142 -14.50 9.08 -8.63
CA THR A 142 -13.16 9.62 -8.36
C THR A 142 -12.11 8.53 -8.24
N LEU A 143 -10.87 8.86 -8.61
CA LEU A 143 -9.70 8.06 -8.32
C LEU A 143 -9.31 8.29 -6.85
N VAL A 144 -9.30 7.24 -6.05
CA VAL A 144 -8.70 7.25 -4.70
C VAL A 144 -7.19 7.36 -4.85
N TYR A 145 -6.62 6.52 -5.70
CA TYR A 145 -5.24 6.66 -6.18
C TYR A 145 -5.12 6.13 -7.61
N SER A 146 -4.14 6.62 -8.35
CA SER A 146 -3.78 6.08 -9.67
C SER A 146 -2.33 6.44 -10.01
N THR A 147 -1.58 5.46 -10.50
CA THR A 147 -0.14 5.58 -10.75
C THR A 147 0.27 4.79 -12.00
N TYR A 148 1.31 5.25 -12.67
CA TYR A 148 2.09 4.40 -13.56
C TYR A 148 2.90 3.39 -12.74
N LEU A 149 3.29 2.29 -13.39
CA LEU A 149 4.18 1.27 -12.87
C LEU A 149 5.01 0.72 -14.03
N GLY A 150 6.27 1.13 -14.11
CA GLY A 150 7.17 0.68 -15.17
C GLY A 150 8.54 1.31 -15.14
N GLY A 151 9.34 0.94 -16.13
CA GLY A 151 10.68 1.47 -16.37
C GLY A 151 10.78 2.10 -17.75
N THR A 152 11.95 2.02 -18.38
CA THR A 152 12.19 2.68 -19.68
C THR A 152 11.71 1.90 -20.91
N SER A 153 11.13 0.71 -20.74
CA SER A 153 10.68 -0.17 -21.82
C SER A 153 9.17 -0.44 -21.80
N SER A 154 8.72 -1.69 -21.75
CA SER A 154 7.30 -2.03 -21.85
C SER A 154 6.86 -2.92 -20.71
N GLU A 155 5.80 -2.49 -20.03
CA GLU A 155 5.17 -3.17 -18.91
C GLU A 155 3.68 -3.40 -19.16
N GLN A 156 3.20 -4.54 -18.66
CA GLN A 156 1.78 -4.84 -18.67
C GLN A 156 1.36 -5.50 -17.36
N GLY A 157 0.40 -4.90 -16.67
CA GLY A 157 -0.33 -5.55 -15.59
C GLY A 157 -1.34 -6.56 -16.17
N PHE A 158 -1.35 -7.78 -15.62
CA PHE A 158 -2.27 -8.84 -16.03
C PHE A 158 -3.31 -9.16 -14.96
N GLY A 159 -2.89 -9.28 -13.71
CA GLY A 159 -3.71 -9.76 -12.60
C GLY A 159 -3.58 -8.85 -11.40
N ILE A 160 -4.66 -8.76 -10.63
CA ILE A 160 -4.69 -7.99 -9.40
C ILE A 160 -5.53 -8.73 -8.34
N ALA A 161 -5.05 -8.74 -7.11
CA ALA A 161 -5.76 -9.20 -5.92
C ALA A 161 -5.67 -8.12 -4.84
N VAL A 162 -6.63 -8.09 -3.91
CA VAL A 162 -6.66 -7.14 -2.79
C VAL A 162 -6.86 -7.94 -1.49
N ASP A 163 -6.09 -7.62 -0.45
CA ASP A 163 -6.24 -8.23 0.87
C ASP A 163 -7.30 -7.51 1.74
N GLU A 164 -7.62 -8.08 2.91
CA GLU A 164 -8.59 -7.52 3.86
C GLU A 164 -8.20 -6.12 4.36
N MET A 165 -6.90 -5.78 4.32
CA MET A 165 -6.41 -4.45 4.69
C MET A 165 -6.52 -3.45 3.54
N GLY A 166 -6.91 -3.86 2.33
CA GLY A 166 -6.98 -3.00 1.16
C GLY A 166 -5.65 -2.86 0.38
N ASN A 167 -4.64 -3.68 0.69
CA ASN A 167 -3.41 -3.72 -0.09
C ASN A 167 -3.65 -4.48 -1.40
N ALA A 168 -3.27 -3.88 -2.51
CA ALA A 168 -3.33 -4.47 -3.83
C ALA A 168 -2.03 -5.19 -4.19
N TYR A 169 -2.15 -6.36 -4.80
CA TYR A 169 -1.07 -7.18 -5.31
C TYR A 169 -1.25 -7.33 -6.82
N VAL A 170 -0.33 -6.76 -7.59
CA VAL A 170 -0.37 -6.75 -9.05
C VAL A 170 0.69 -7.70 -9.59
N THR A 171 0.31 -8.53 -10.56
CA THR A 171 1.25 -9.35 -11.34
C THR A 171 1.26 -8.91 -12.79
N GLY A 172 2.42 -8.95 -13.42
CA GLY A 172 2.57 -8.55 -14.80
C GLY A 172 3.85 -9.02 -15.44
N LEU A 173 4.15 -8.44 -16.59
CA LEU A 173 5.41 -8.60 -17.31
C LEU A 173 6.09 -7.24 -17.44
N THR A 174 7.41 -7.23 -17.30
CA THR A 174 8.27 -6.10 -17.62
C THR A 174 9.33 -6.52 -18.63
N SER A 175 9.66 -5.61 -19.55
CA SER A 175 10.83 -5.72 -20.43
C SER A 175 11.92 -4.71 -20.06
N SER A 176 11.80 -4.05 -18.91
CA SER A 176 12.65 -2.95 -18.48
C SER A 176 13.77 -3.43 -17.56
N VAL A 177 14.99 -3.01 -17.86
CA VAL A 177 16.16 -3.22 -17.00
C VAL A 177 16.10 -2.45 -15.70
N ASP A 178 15.27 -1.42 -15.66
CA ASP A 178 15.08 -0.47 -14.58
C ASP A 178 13.65 -0.50 -14.02
N PHE A 179 12.96 -1.64 -14.15
CA PHE A 179 11.69 -1.85 -13.47
C PHE A 179 11.85 -1.60 -11.95
N PRO A 180 10.93 -0.86 -11.30
CA PRO A 180 11.05 -0.54 -9.89
C PRO A 180 11.07 -1.80 -9.00
N THR A 181 12.10 -1.92 -8.16
CA THR A 181 12.23 -2.99 -7.16
C THR A 181 12.56 -2.42 -5.79
N THR A 182 12.16 -3.12 -4.73
CA THR A 182 12.51 -2.74 -3.36
C THR A 182 13.85 -3.37 -2.95
N PRO A 183 14.59 -2.75 -2.01
CA PRO A 183 15.68 -3.43 -1.33
C PRO A 183 15.21 -4.79 -0.78
N ASP A 184 16.11 -5.77 -0.80
CA ASP A 184 15.88 -7.13 -0.27
C ASP A 184 14.74 -7.92 -0.96
N ALA A 185 14.24 -7.44 -2.11
CA ALA A 185 13.33 -8.23 -2.94
C ALA A 185 14.01 -9.52 -3.43
N PHE A 186 13.20 -10.54 -3.71
CA PHE A 186 13.67 -11.88 -4.12
C PHE A 186 14.58 -11.84 -5.36
N ASP A 187 14.20 -11.05 -6.36
CA ASP A 187 15.00 -10.76 -7.54
C ASP A 187 14.88 -9.27 -7.86
N THR A 188 16.02 -8.58 -7.90
CA THR A 188 16.12 -7.16 -8.24
C THR A 188 16.81 -6.95 -9.60
N THR A 189 16.98 -8.02 -10.38
CA THR A 189 17.73 -8.01 -11.64
C THR A 189 16.84 -8.42 -12.79
N TYR A 190 16.86 -7.62 -13.86
CA TYR A 190 16.21 -7.99 -15.10
C TYR A 190 17.02 -9.03 -15.88
N ASN A 191 16.40 -10.16 -16.17
CA ASN A 191 17.01 -11.34 -16.76
C ASN A 191 16.31 -11.73 -18.07
N GLY A 192 17.08 -11.97 -19.14
CA GLY A 192 16.51 -12.42 -20.42
C GLY A 192 15.83 -11.32 -21.24
N SER A 193 14.70 -11.64 -21.88
CA SER A 193 13.99 -10.73 -22.81
C SER A 193 12.69 -10.15 -22.25
N ALA A 194 12.22 -10.67 -21.12
CA ALA A 194 11.11 -10.17 -20.32
C ALA A 194 11.07 -10.94 -19.00
N ASP A 195 10.71 -10.29 -17.90
CA ASP A 195 10.51 -10.90 -16.60
C ASP A 195 9.08 -10.74 -16.12
N ALA A 196 8.62 -11.69 -15.31
CA ALA A 196 7.39 -11.51 -14.55
C ALA A 196 7.67 -10.64 -13.33
N PHE A 197 6.75 -9.75 -12.99
CA PHE A 197 6.80 -8.99 -11.74
C PHE A 197 5.62 -9.31 -10.84
N VAL A 198 5.83 -9.10 -9.54
CA VAL A 198 4.77 -8.99 -8.53
C VAL A 198 5.04 -7.74 -7.69
N THR A 199 4.05 -6.87 -7.56
CA THR A 199 4.15 -5.60 -6.82
C THR A 199 3.01 -5.51 -5.82
N LYS A 200 3.31 -5.12 -4.58
CA LYS A 200 2.32 -4.77 -3.57
C LYS A 200 2.19 -3.25 -3.47
N PHE A 201 0.99 -2.71 -3.63
CA PHE A 201 0.62 -1.32 -3.33
C PHE A 201 -0.31 -1.30 -2.13
N GLY A 202 -0.01 -0.50 -1.12
CA GLY A 202 -0.87 -0.33 0.04
C GLY A 202 -0.14 0.41 1.15
N LEU A 203 -0.78 0.48 2.32
CA LEU A 203 -0.20 1.16 3.47
C LEU A 203 1.12 0.47 3.86
N LEU A 204 2.23 1.15 3.60
CA LEU A 204 3.54 0.73 4.09
C LEU A 204 3.59 0.96 5.60
N CYS A 205 3.44 -0.14 6.32
CA CYS A 205 3.64 -0.22 7.75
C CYS A 205 5.09 -0.58 7.99
N PRO A 206 5.82 0.20 8.79
CA PRO A 206 7.14 -0.22 9.24
C PRO A 206 7.08 -1.60 9.87
N GLU A 207 8.15 -2.38 9.71
CA GLU A 207 8.40 -3.55 10.55
C GLU A 207 8.68 -3.10 11.99
N ASP A 208 8.58 -4.03 12.95
CA ASP A 208 8.94 -3.75 14.35
C ASP A 208 10.40 -3.27 14.46
N ILE A 209 10.61 -2.17 15.18
CA ILE A 209 11.91 -1.52 15.34
C ILE A 209 12.44 -1.81 16.74
N ILE A 210 13.69 -2.27 16.82
CA ILE A 210 14.39 -2.49 18.09
C ILE A 210 15.62 -1.58 18.12
N VAL A 211 15.68 -0.69 19.11
CA VAL A 211 16.80 0.22 19.35
C VAL A 211 17.23 0.18 20.81
N ASN A 212 18.40 0.73 21.10
CA ASN A 212 18.82 0.99 22.47
C ASN A 212 18.48 2.44 22.85
N ASN A 213 18.35 2.72 24.13
CA ASN A 213 18.18 4.07 24.64
C ASN A 213 19.34 5.01 24.20
N ASP A 214 19.01 6.27 23.98
CA ASP A 214 20.00 7.31 23.72
C ASP A 214 20.86 7.54 24.97
N PRO A 215 22.15 7.88 24.83
CA PRO A 215 23.04 8.00 25.98
C PRO A 215 22.54 9.01 27.04
N GLY A 216 22.39 8.54 28.28
CA GLY A 216 21.88 9.31 29.41
C GLY A 216 20.37 9.57 29.39
N ALA A 217 19.61 8.92 28.50
CA ALA A 217 18.16 9.09 28.37
C ALA A 217 17.39 7.80 28.71
N CYS A 218 16.13 8.00 29.13
CA CYS A 218 15.15 6.94 29.41
C CYS A 218 14.39 6.46 28.16
N GLY A 219 15.04 6.47 27.00
CA GLY A 219 14.37 6.29 25.71
C GLY A 219 15.27 6.68 24.54
N ALA A 220 14.72 6.62 23.33
CA ALA A 220 15.44 6.97 22.10
C ALA A 220 14.55 7.79 21.16
N ILE A 221 15.17 8.68 20.38
CA ILE A 221 14.51 9.27 19.20
C ILE A 221 14.59 8.27 18.05
N VAL A 222 13.44 7.89 17.49
CA VAL A 222 13.37 6.87 16.43
C VAL A 222 12.76 7.45 15.16
N ASP A 223 13.50 7.35 14.06
CA ASP A 223 13.03 7.67 12.71
C ASP A 223 12.57 6.40 12.00
N TYR A 224 11.46 6.49 11.27
CA TYR A 224 10.92 5.42 10.45
C TYR A 224 10.16 5.97 9.24
N SER A 225 10.05 5.16 8.19
CA SER A 225 9.34 5.51 6.96
C SER A 225 7.99 4.82 6.88
N SER A 226 6.91 5.58 6.61
CA SER A 226 5.57 5.05 6.33
C SER A 226 5.12 5.44 4.93
N SER A 227 3.96 4.95 4.49
CA SER A 227 3.35 5.30 3.20
C SER A 227 3.26 6.84 3.02
N PRO A 228 3.58 7.39 1.84
CA PRO A 228 3.34 8.80 1.55
C PRO A 228 1.87 9.17 1.76
N GLY A 229 1.59 10.12 2.67
CA GLY A 229 0.21 10.52 3.01
C GLY A 229 -0.35 9.84 4.26
N ALA A 230 0.30 8.80 4.77
CA ALA A 230 -0.07 8.21 6.06
C ALA A 230 0.27 9.16 7.22
N THR A 231 -0.62 9.17 8.22
CA THR A 231 -0.39 9.85 9.49
C THR A 231 -0.12 8.81 10.57
N CYS A 232 1.04 8.87 11.22
CA CYS A 232 1.42 7.95 12.28
C CYS A 232 1.49 8.62 13.65
N ASN A 233 1.12 7.89 14.70
CA ASN A 233 1.15 8.36 16.08
C ASN A 233 1.65 7.25 17.03
N PRO A 234 2.73 7.48 17.81
CA PRO A 234 3.63 8.64 17.74
C PRO A 234 4.29 8.80 16.36
N ALA A 235 4.66 10.02 15.95
CA ALA A 235 5.19 10.29 14.61
C ALA A 235 6.70 9.93 14.49
N SER A 236 7.20 9.74 13.27
CA SER A 236 8.65 9.55 13.02
C SER A 236 9.46 10.72 13.57
N GLY A 237 10.60 10.40 14.21
CA GLY A 237 11.46 11.37 14.89
C GLY A 237 10.95 11.78 16.28
N SER A 238 9.92 11.10 16.81
CA SER A 238 9.48 11.28 18.19
C SER A 238 10.43 10.59 19.18
N PHE A 239 10.36 11.01 20.44
CA PHE A 239 11.01 10.31 21.55
C PHE A 239 10.14 9.15 22.02
N PHE A 240 10.73 7.96 22.12
CA PHE A 240 10.09 6.72 22.58
C PHE A 240 10.71 6.30 23.90
N PRO A 241 9.91 6.08 24.98
CA PRO A 241 10.43 5.64 26.26
C PRO A 241 10.94 4.18 26.21
N ILE A 242 11.79 3.80 27.16
CA ILE A 242 12.18 2.40 27.37
C ILE A 242 10.94 1.50 27.48
N GLY A 243 11.01 0.33 26.83
CA GLY A 243 9.91 -0.62 26.70
C GLY A 243 9.33 -0.64 25.30
N ILE A 244 8.10 -1.13 25.18
CA ILE A 244 7.40 -1.27 23.91
C ILE A 244 6.41 -0.12 23.76
N THR A 245 6.52 0.62 22.65
CA THR A 245 5.53 1.61 22.23
C THR A 245 4.90 1.15 20.92
N ILE A 246 3.57 1.05 20.90
CA ILE A 246 2.82 0.75 19.66
C ILE A 246 2.65 2.05 18.89
N VAL A 247 3.09 2.07 17.64
CA VAL A 247 2.82 3.16 16.70
C VAL A 247 1.67 2.75 15.79
N THR A 248 0.67 3.62 15.68
CA THR A 248 -0.46 3.44 14.75
C THR A 248 -0.30 4.38 13.57
N CYS A 249 -0.29 3.86 12.35
CA CYS A 249 -0.33 4.61 11.09
C CYS A 249 -1.70 4.48 10.43
N THR A 250 -2.26 5.59 9.96
CA THR A 250 -3.57 5.64 9.28
C THR A 250 -3.50 6.35 7.94
N GLU A 251 -4.15 5.78 6.92
CA GLU A 251 -4.32 6.36 5.57
C GLU A 251 -5.68 5.92 5.00
N ASP A 252 -6.55 6.85 4.62
CA ASP A 252 -7.86 6.56 3.98
C ASP A 252 -8.71 5.45 4.65
N ASN A 253 -8.84 5.53 5.98
CA ASN A 253 -9.52 4.55 6.85
C ASN A 253 -8.88 3.14 6.90
N GLN A 254 -7.70 2.97 6.31
CA GLN A 254 -6.82 1.84 6.62
C GLN A 254 -5.94 2.21 7.80
N GLU A 255 -5.72 1.26 8.68
CA GLU A 255 -4.86 1.39 9.85
C GLU A 255 -3.88 0.24 9.88
N CYS A 256 -2.65 0.51 10.31
CA CYS A 256 -1.75 -0.53 10.74
C CYS A 256 -0.91 -0.10 11.93
N THR A 257 -0.36 -1.09 12.62
CA THR A 257 0.42 -0.90 13.83
C THR A 257 1.75 -1.64 13.75
N PHE A 258 2.79 -1.08 14.35
CA PHE A 258 4.08 -1.72 14.57
C PHE A 258 4.65 -1.34 15.93
N ASP A 259 5.54 -2.17 16.45
CA ASP A 259 6.15 -1.98 17.77
C ASP A 259 7.51 -1.27 17.65
N ILE A 260 7.73 -0.28 18.50
CA ILE A 260 9.07 0.27 18.78
C ILE A 260 9.49 -0.22 20.16
N THR A 261 10.52 -1.06 20.19
CA THR A 261 11.15 -1.54 21.43
C THR A 261 12.43 -0.77 21.70
N VAL A 262 12.46 -0.03 22.82
CA VAL A 262 13.67 0.64 23.30
C VAL A 262 14.23 -0.13 24.49
N ASN A 263 15.43 -0.71 24.30
CA ASN A 263 16.15 -1.44 25.34
C ASN A 263 16.98 -0.49 26.19
N ASP A 264 16.97 -0.71 27.50
CA ASP A 264 17.99 -0.13 28.38
C ASP A 264 19.27 -0.96 28.31
N THR A 265 20.36 -0.31 27.90
CA THR A 265 21.67 -0.96 27.80
C THR A 265 22.76 -0.21 28.55
N GLU A 266 22.42 0.89 29.23
CA GLU A 266 23.38 1.66 30.00
C GLU A 266 23.52 1.07 31.41
N PRO A 267 24.74 0.71 31.85
CA PRO A 267 24.92 0.19 33.19
C PRO A 267 24.76 1.31 34.22
N PRO A 268 24.17 1.04 35.40
CA PRO A 268 24.07 2.03 36.45
C PRO A 268 25.47 2.44 36.95
N ILE A 269 25.63 3.72 37.26
CA ILE A 269 26.85 4.26 37.84
C ILE A 269 26.78 4.08 39.36
N ILE A 270 27.73 3.31 39.90
CA ILE A 270 27.91 3.13 41.34
C ILE A 270 29.05 4.02 41.80
N SER A 271 28.74 4.98 42.68
CA SER A 271 29.74 5.82 43.36
C SER A 271 29.90 5.35 44.80
N CYS A 272 31.05 4.74 45.08
CA CYS A 272 31.44 4.34 46.43
C CYS A 272 31.91 5.56 47.25
N PRO A 273 31.68 5.58 48.58
CA PRO A 273 32.27 6.59 49.44
C PRO A 273 33.80 6.49 49.48
N ASP A 274 34.45 7.62 49.76
CA ASP A 274 35.90 7.69 49.95
C ASP A 274 36.38 6.74 51.06
N ASP A 275 37.64 6.31 50.97
CA ASP A 275 38.28 5.51 52.00
C ASP A 275 38.23 6.24 53.36
N ILE A 276 37.69 5.56 54.37
CA ILE A 276 37.56 6.11 55.72
C ILE A 276 38.76 5.66 56.56
N ILE A 277 39.50 6.64 57.09
CA ILE A 277 40.55 6.41 58.09
C ILE A 277 40.02 6.85 59.46
N GLN A 278 39.90 5.90 60.38
CA GLN A 278 39.45 6.14 61.75
C GLN A 278 40.36 5.45 62.76
N ASP A 279 40.82 6.22 63.75
CA ASP A 279 41.57 5.72 64.90
C ASP A 279 40.67 4.86 65.81
N ASN A 280 41.30 4.03 66.63
CA ASN A 280 40.61 3.16 67.58
C ASN A 280 39.86 3.94 68.68
N ASP A 281 38.73 3.40 69.14
CA ASP A 281 37.99 3.99 70.25
C ASP A 281 38.81 3.87 71.54
N PRO A 282 38.81 4.89 72.43
CA PRO A 282 39.61 4.89 73.65
C PRO A 282 39.40 3.64 74.51
N GLY A 283 40.47 2.88 74.73
CA GLY A 283 40.46 1.66 75.55
C GLY A 283 39.96 0.40 74.83
N GLN A 284 39.68 0.46 73.53
CA GLN A 284 39.30 -0.68 72.70
C GLN A 284 40.37 -0.98 71.63
N CYS A 285 40.42 -2.22 71.15
CA CYS A 285 41.28 -2.63 70.04
C CYS A 285 40.57 -2.51 68.67
N GLY A 286 39.62 -1.58 68.55
CA GLY A 286 38.85 -1.31 67.33
C GLY A 286 38.04 -0.02 67.45
N ALA A 287 37.40 0.40 66.37
CA ALA A 287 36.47 1.51 66.35
C ALA A 287 35.17 1.12 65.63
N ILE A 288 34.06 1.72 66.04
CA ILE A 288 32.83 1.69 65.24
C ILE A 288 32.99 2.72 64.12
N VAL A 289 33.07 2.24 62.87
CA VAL A 289 33.14 3.10 61.69
C VAL A 289 31.78 3.12 61.01
N ASN A 290 31.19 4.31 60.90
CA ASN A 290 29.98 4.52 60.11
C ASN A 290 30.39 5.04 58.74
N TYR A 291 29.91 4.40 57.68
CA TYR A 291 30.07 4.85 56.31
C TYR A 291 28.70 5.08 55.67
N PRO A 292 28.57 6.09 54.80
CA PRO A 292 27.35 6.26 54.02
C PRO A 292 27.20 5.11 53.01
N ASP A 293 25.96 4.79 52.65
CA ASP A 293 25.68 3.82 51.59
C ASP A 293 26.22 4.32 50.24
N PRO A 294 26.64 3.43 49.32
CA PRO A 294 27.03 3.81 47.97
C PRO A 294 25.84 4.45 47.23
N VAL A 295 26.12 5.48 46.43
CA VAL A 295 25.11 6.13 45.61
C VAL A 295 25.03 5.40 44.27
N VAL A 296 23.87 4.85 43.96
CA VAL A 296 23.56 4.24 42.67
C VAL A 296 22.74 5.23 41.87
N MET A 297 23.22 5.58 40.67
CA MET A 297 22.48 6.40 39.72
C MET A 297 22.31 5.62 38.43
N ASP A 298 21.07 5.51 37.98
CA ASP A 298 20.70 4.99 36.68
C ASP A 298 20.11 6.14 35.87
N ASN A 299 20.42 6.20 34.57
CA ASN A 299 19.74 7.09 33.64
C ASN A 299 18.28 6.67 33.42
N CYS A 300 17.94 5.40 33.68
CA CYS A 300 16.56 4.94 33.70
C CYS A 300 16.18 4.03 34.89
N PRO A 301 15.79 4.62 36.04
CA PRO A 301 15.46 3.89 37.26
C PRO A 301 14.10 3.18 37.27
#